data_AF-A0A1M4MJ83-F1
#
_entry.id   AF-A0A1M4MJ83-F1
#
_cell.length_a   1.000
_cell.length_b   1.000
_cell.length_c   1.000
_cell.angle_alpha   90.00
_cell.angle_beta   90.00
_cell.angle_gamma   90.00
#
_symmetry.space_group_name_H-M   'P 1'
#
loop_
_entity.id
_entity.type
_entity.pdbx_description
1 polymer ?
#
loop_
_entity_poly.entity_id
_entity_poly.type
_entity_poly.pdbx_seq_one_letter_code
_entity_poly.pdbx_strand_id
1 'polypeptide(L)'
;MAYEYGPLSRPLRETLAALQDGLMREYRREYLPAHRRSARRSRRLRRIRGWCRATGRLAEQAARVTERTLPRIEQETGHAFRSPDGLARVLMAPSTKRLFSEILAGFPEDVLPLRANDLAMLGKFADDAHALALIGDVTLRLKVLSGEDAGAAGLAALSDRWGLFESRIGSGPRCPPDGENLEQEKETLARAVLGLIYVEGGTDALRAVVPLLAHDRDG
;
A
#
# COMPACT_ATOMS: atom_id res chain seq x y z
N MET A 1 5.39 10.54 18.99
CA MET A 1 4.30 9.59 19.28
C MET A 1 4.68 8.27 18.64
N ALA A 2 5.02 7.26 19.44
CA ALA A 2 5.26 5.91 18.93
C ALA A 2 3.90 5.32 18.59
N TYR A 3 3.66 5.00 17.31
CA TYR A 3 2.47 4.27 16.91
C TYR A 3 2.54 2.88 17.57
N GLU A 4 1.77 2.67 18.65
CA GLU A 4 1.61 1.37 19.32
C GLU A 4 0.83 0.40 18.41
N TYR A 5 1.45 -0.04 17.33
CA TYR A 5 1.05 -1.25 16.63
C TYR A 5 2.33 -2.00 16.29
N GLY A 6 2.50 -3.16 16.92
CA GLY A 6 3.62 -4.05 16.62
C GLY A 6 3.63 -4.42 15.13
N PRO A 7 4.77 -4.88 14.58
CA PRO A 7 4.85 -5.30 13.19
C PRO A 7 3.80 -6.38 12.88
N LEU A 8 3.41 -6.51 11.62
CA LEU A 8 2.63 -7.68 11.20
C LEU A 8 3.34 -8.94 11.69
N SER A 9 2.56 -9.94 12.09
CA SER A 9 3.11 -11.22 12.52
C SER A 9 3.92 -11.93 11.42
N ARG A 10 3.78 -11.49 10.16
CA ARG A 10 4.37 -12.04 8.94
C ARG A 10 4.55 -10.93 7.88
N PRO A 11 5.37 -11.13 6.83
CA PRO A 11 5.40 -10.26 5.68
C PRO A 11 4.00 -10.00 5.09
N LEU A 12 3.79 -8.83 4.48
CA LEU A 12 2.48 -8.43 3.94
C LEU A 12 1.93 -9.46 2.95
N ARG A 13 2.77 -9.93 2.03
CA ARG A 13 2.39 -10.96 1.04
C ARG A 13 1.90 -12.24 1.70
N GLU A 14 2.63 -12.73 2.70
CA GLU A 14 2.25 -13.94 3.45
C GLU A 14 0.97 -13.73 4.26
N THR A 15 0.80 -12.55 4.81
CA THR A 15 -0.40 -12.17 5.57
C THR A 15 -1.64 -12.18 4.66
N LEU A 16 -1.54 -11.59 3.46
CA LEU A 16 -2.62 -11.60 2.47
C LEU A 16 -2.91 -13.02 1.95
N ALA A 17 -1.88 -13.84 1.72
CA ALA A 17 -2.04 -15.24 1.32
C ALA A 17 -2.73 -16.07 2.42
N ALA A 18 -2.29 -15.93 3.68
CA ALA A 18 -2.91 -16.61 4.82
C ALA A 18 -4.38 -16.20 5.01
N LEU A 19 -4.70 -14.92 4.80
CA LEU A 19 -6.07 -14.42 4.81
C LEU A 19 -6.91 -15.04 3.70
N GLN A 20 -6.38 -15.11 2.47
CA GLN A 20 -7.06 -15.76 1.34
C GLN A 20 -7.35 -17.24 1.62
N ASP A 21 -6.39 -17.96 2.18
CA ASP A 21 -6.53 -19.37 2.55
C ASP A 21 -7.54 -19.56 3.69
N GLY A 22 -7.53 -18.69 4.70
CA GLY A 22 -8.53 -18.67 5.76
C GLY A 22 -9.94 -18.46 5.21
N LEU A 23 -10.14 -17.46 4.35
CA LEU A 23 -11.42 -17.21 3.69
C LEU A 23 -11.88 -18.40 2.83
N MET A 24 -10.96 -19.07 2.12
CA MET A 24 -11.27 -20.23 1.29
C MET A 24 -11.65 -21.45 2.13
N ARG A 25 -11.00 -21.67 3.27
CA ARG A 25 -11.38 -22.72 4.22
C ARG A 25 -12.80 -22.52 4.74
N GLU A 26 -13.14 -21.31 5.14
CA GLU A 26 -14.49 -20.97 5.59
C GLU A 26 -15.54 -21.07 4.48
N TYR A 27 -15.18 -20.68 3.25
CA TYR A 27 -16.02 -20.90 2.08
C TYR A 27 -16.35 -22.39 1.89
N ARG A 28 -15.34 -23.26 1.97
CA ARG A 28 -15.50 -24.72 1.80
C ARG A 28 -16.32 -25.33 2.93
N ARG A 29 -16.09 -24.89 4.17
CA ARG A 29 -16.82 -25.36 5.36
C ARG A 29 -18.32 -25.09 5.27
N GLU A 30 -18.71 -23.92 4.77
CA GLU A 30 -20.13 -23.55 4.65
C GLU A 30 -20.81 -23.94 3.33
N TYR A 31 -20.02 -24.43 2.37
CA TYR A 31 -20.52 -24.80 1.06
C TYR A 31 -21.53 -25.96 1.15
N LEU A 32 -22.74 -25.72 0.61
CA LEU A 32 -23.75 -26.75 0.35
C LEU A 32 -24.16 -26.71 -1.12
N PRO A 33 -24.72 -27.73 -1.76
CA PRO A 33 -25.28 -27.59 -3.11
C PRO A 33 -26.38 -26.51 -3.18
N ALA A 34 -26.54 -25.84 -4.33
CA ALA A 34 -27.44 -24.68 -4.47
C ALA A 34 -28.89 -24.96 -4.05
N HIS A 35 -29.40 -26.16 -4.35
CA HIS A 35 -30.74 -26.61 -3.98
C HIS A 35 -30.93 -26.82 -2.47
N ARG A 36 -29.85 -26.84 -1.67
CA ARG A 36 -29.87 -26.97 -0.20
C ARG A 36 -29.51 -25.67 0.52
N ARG A 37 -29.34 -24.55 -0.21
CA ARG A 37 -28.92 -23.27 0.37
C ARG A 37 -30.11 -22.35 0.60
N SER A 38 -30.17 -21.76 1.79
CA SER A 38 -31.00 -20.58 2.01
C SER A 38 -30.44 -19.36 1.27
N ALA A 39 -31.30 -18.37 0.98
CA ALA A 39 -30.90 -17.11 0.37
C ALA A 39 -29.82 -16.39 1.19
N ARG A 40 -29.89 -16.44 2.52
CA ARG A 40 -28.88 -15.87 3.44
C ARG A 40 -27.51 -16.52 3.25
N ARG A 41 -27.45 -17.85 3.21
CA ARG A 41 -26.19 -18.58 3.02
C ARG A 41 -25.59 -18.32 1.64
N SER A 42 -26.42 -18.27 0.60
CA SER A 42 -25.98 -17.89 -0.75
C SER A 42 -25.37 -16.48 -0.81
N ARG A 43 -25.96 -15.50 -0.11
CA ARG A 43 -25.39 -14.15 0.01
C ARG A 43 -24.04 -14.15 0.73
N ARG A 44 -23.92 -14.90 1.83
CA ARG A 44 -22.65 -15.02 2.59
C ARG A 44 -21.53 -15.64 1.76
N LEU A 45 -21.78 -16.77 1.10
CA LEU A 45 -20.78 -17.44 0.25
C LEU A 45 -20.35 -16.55 -0.93
N ARG A 46 -21.26 -15.76 -1.51
CA ARG A 46 -20.90 -14.76 -2.53
C ARG A 46 -19.97 -13.68 -1.97
N ARG A 47 -20.24 -13.19 -0.76
CA ARG A 47 -19.41 -12.18 -0.08
C ARG A 47 -18.00 -12.72 0.19
N ILE A 48 -17.88 -13.91 0.77
CA ILE A 48 -16.57 -14.55 1.03
C ILE A 48 -15.80 -14.76 -0.26
N ARG A 49 -16.46 -15.27 -1.32
CA ARG A 49 -15.80 -15.41 -2.63
C ARG A 49 -15.34 -14.06 -3.19
N GLY A 50 -16.11 -12.99 -2.96
CA GLY A 50 -15.71 -11.62 -3.29
C GLY A 50 -14.44 -11.19 -2.54
N TRP A 51 -14.40 -11.43 -1.23
CA TRP A 51 -13.22 -11.16 -0.40
C TRP A 51 -12.01 -11.99 -0.81
N CYS A 52 -12.14 -13.30 -1.04
CA CYS A 52 -11.04 -14.15 -1.55
C CYS A 52 -10.41 -13.55 -2.81
N ARG A 53 -11.24 -13.12 -3.77
CA ARG A 53 -10.76 -12.52 -5.03
C ARG A 53 -10.09 -11.17 -4.80
N ALA A 54 -10.64 -10.35 -3.90
CA ALA A 54 -10.05 -9.06 -3.57
C ALA A 54 -8.69 -9.23 -2.91
N THR A 55 -8.59 -10.04 -1.86
CA THR A 55 -7.35 -10.34 -1.15
C THR A 55 -6.31 -10.98 -2.06
N GLY A 56 -6.70 -11.91 -2.94
CA GLY A 56 -5.79 -12.49 -3.93
C GLY A 56 -5.20 -11.45 -4.89
N ARG A 57 -6.01 -10.51 -5.38
CA ARG A 57 -5.50 -9.38 -6.19
C ARG A 57 -4.53 -8.50 -5.40
N LEU A 58 -4.82 -8.21 -4.13
CA LEU A 58 -3.90 -7.43 -3.29
C LEU A 58 -2.56 -8.15 -3.12
N ALA A 59 -2.57 -9.47 -2.93
CA ALA A 59 -1.35 -10.26 -2.82
C ALA A 59 -0.52 -10.23 -4.11
N GLU A 60 -1.17 -10.35 -5.28
CA GLU A 60 -0.50 -10.21 -6.58
C GLU A 60 0.08 -8.81 -6.80
N GLN A 61 -0.64 -7.76 -6.41
CA GLN A 61 -0.15 -6.38 -6.51
C GLN A 61 1.03 -6.14 -5.56
N ALA A 62 0.96 -6.61 -4.32
CA ALA A 62 2.07 -6.53 -3.37
C ALA A 62 3.33 -7.29 -3.86
N ALA A 63 3.14 -8.44 -4.51
CA ALA A 63 4.23 -9.16 -5.15
C ALA A 63 4.87 -8.34 -6.28
N ARG A 64 4.08 -7.71 -7.16
CA ARG A 64 4.60 -6.83 -8.22
C ARG A 64 5.41 -5.66 -7.67
N VAL A 65 4.98 -5.05 -6.58
CA VAL A 65 5.73 -3.98 -5.91
C VAL A 65 7.10 -4.50 -5.47
N THR A 66 7.13 -5.66 -4.81
CA THR A 66 8.37 -6.27 -4.32
C THR A 66 9.31 -6.70 -5.46
N GLU A 67 8.76 -7.22 -6.55
CA GLU A 67 9.53 -7.81 -7.66
C GLU A 67 9.97 -6.81 -8.73
N ARG A 68 9.32 -5.63 -8.81
CA ARG A 68 9.56 -4.65 -9.89
C ARG A 68 9.79 -3.24 -9.41
N THR A 69 8.90 -2.73 -8.56
CA THR A 69 8.91 -1.32 -8.13
C THR A 69 10.02 -1.07 -7.12
N LEU A 70 10.14 -1.93 -6.11
CA LEU A 70 11.16 -1.84 -5.07
C LEU A 70 12.58 -1.85 -5.68
N PRO A 71 12.98 -2.86 -6.49
CA PRO A 71 14.35 -2.92 -7.00
C PRO A 71 14.69 -1.73 -7.91
N ARG A 72 13.71 -1.20 -8.65
CA ARG A 72 13.89 0.00 -9.47
C ARG A 72 14.24 1.21 -8.60
N ILE A 73 13.48 1.45 -7.53
CA ILE A 73 13.73 2.57 -6.63
C ILE A 73 15.08 2.40 -5.95
N GLU A 74 15.40 1.21 -5.46
CA GLU A 74 16.69 0.93 -4.82
C GLU A 74 17.88 1.17 -5.76
N GLN A 75 17.75 0.77 -7.03
CA GLN A 75 18.77 0.98 -8.06
C GLN A 75 18.98 2.47 -8.36
N GLU A 76 17.91 3.25 -8.50
CA GLU A 76 18.02 4.68 -8.81
C GLU A 76 18.52 5.50 -7.62
N THR A 77 18.05 5.18 -6.41
CA THR A 77 18.35 5.96 -5.21
C THR A 77 19.63 5.51 -4.50
N GLY A 78 20.13 4.30 -4.79
CA GLY A 78 21.22 3.66 -4.06
C GLY A 78 20.85 3.29 -2.61
N HIS A 79 19.58 3.42 -2.21
CA HIS A 79 19.09 3.10 -0.89
C HIS A 79 18.45 1.71 -0.88
N ALA A 80 18.91 0.81 -0.01
CA ALA A 80 18.27 -0.48 0.22
C ALA A 80 17.24 -0.37 1.35
N PHE A 81 15.98 -0.72 1.07
CA PHE A 81 14.91 -0.69 2.07
C PHE A 81 15.10 -1.84 3.07
N ARG A 82 14.80 -1.57 4.35
CA ARG A 82 14.91 -2.58 5.43
C ARG A 82 13.85 -3.66 5.30
N SER A 83 12.69 -3.32 4.74
CA SER A 83 11.59 -4.27 4.52
C SER A 83 10.84 -3.95 3.24
N PRO A 84 10.56 -4.96 2.38
CA PRO A 84 9.73 -4.78 1.19
C PRO A 84 8.30 -4.37 1.54
N ASP A 85 7.85 -4.64 2.77
CA ASP A 85 6.52 -4.25 3.24
C ASP A 85 6.40 -2.73 3.40
N GLY A 86 7.50 -2.00 3.64
CA GLY A 86 7.46 -0.54 3.82
C GLY A 86 6.89 0.17 2.59
N LEU A 87 7.43 -0.16 1.41
CA LEU A 87 6.95 0.40 0.15
C LEU A 87 5.51 -0.06 -0.16
N ALA A 88 5.19 -1.32 0.09
CA ALA A 88 3.85 -1.83 -0.16
C ALA A 88 2.78 -1.16 0.72
N ARG A 89 3.12 -0.75 1.96
CA ARG A 89 2.23 0.04 2.83
C ARG A 89 1.97 1.42 2.25
N VAL A 90 3.01 2.11 1.78
CA VAL A 90 2.88 3.41 1.10
C VAL A 90 1.96 3.33 -0.12
N LEU A 91 2.03 2.21 -0.85
CA LEU A 91 1.25 2.01 -2.07
C LEU A 91 -0.17 1.44 -1.84
N MET A 92 -0.56 1.15 -0.60
CA MET A 92 -1.92 0.69 -0.29
C MET A 92 -2.94 1.81 -0.45
N ALA A 93 -3.92 1.60 -1.33
CA ALA A 93 -5.00 2.54 -1.55
C ALA A 93 -5.96 2.60 -0.34
N PRO A 94 -6.55 3.77 -0.03
CA PRO A 94 -7.54 3.92 1.05
C PRO A 94 -8.75 2.98 0.95
N SER A 95 -9.09 2.55 -0.28
CA SER A 95 -10.17 1.60 -0.55
C SER A 95 -9.97 0.23 0.13
N THR A 96 -8.73 -0.16 0.42
CA THR A 96 -8.39 -1.43 1.05
C THR A 96 -8.88 -1.52 2.50
N LYS A 97 -8.92 -0.40 3.23
CA LYS A 97 -9.44 -0.30 4.60
C LYS A 97 -10.86 -0.86 4.72
N ARG A 98 -11.71 -0.51 3.76
CA ARG A 98 -13.09 -1.02 3.71
C ARG A 98 -13.15 -2.53 3.58
N LEU A 99 -12.30 -3.14 2.74
CA LEU A 99 -12.24 -4.59 2.57
C LEU A 99 -11.92 -5.30 3.89
N PHE A 100 -10.88 -4.85 4.60
CA PHE A 100 -10.45 -5.48 5.84
C PHE A 100 -11.48 -5.29 6.96
N SER A 101 -12.10 -4.10 7.07
CA SER A 101 -13.20 -3.86 8.02
C SER A 101 -14.42 -4.73 7.72
N GLU A 102 -14.78 -4.91 6.44
CA GLU A 102 -15.89 -5.78 6.04
C GLU A 102 -15.61 -7.26 6.36
N ILE A 103 -14.37 -7.72 6.19
CA ILE A 103 -13.95 -9.07 6.59
C ILE A 103 -14.04 -9.21 8.11
N LEU A 104 -13.49 -8.26 8.88
CA LEU A 104 -13.51 -8.31 10.35
C LEU A 104 -14.94 -8.37 10.90
N ALA A 105 -15.86 -7.55 10.37
CA ALA A 105 -17.27 -7.58 10.75
C ALA A 105 -18.04 -8.81 10.23
N GLY A 106 -17.45 -9.55 9.28
CA GLY A 106 -18.06 -10.68 8.59
C GLY A 106 -17.94 -12.02 9.32
N PHE A 107 -17.07 -12.10 10.31
CA PHE A 107 -16.73 -13.31 11.03
C PHE A 107 -16.76 -13.07 12.54
N PRO A 108 -17.21 -14.05 13.34
CA PRO A 108 -16.98 -14.00 14.78
C PRO A 108 -15.48 -14.21 15.07
N GLU A 109 -15.01 -13.72 16.22
CA GLU A 109 -13.58 -13.66 16.55
C GLU A 109 -12.89 -15.03 16.57
N ASP A 110 -13.60 -16.06 17.00
CA ASP A 110 -13.14 -17.46 17.08
C ASP A 110 -13.00 -18.16 15.72
N VAL A 111 -13.60 -17.58 14.67
CA VAL A 111 -13.59 -18.14 13.30
C VAL A 111 -12.94 -17.15 12.32
N LEU A 112 -12.23 -16.14 12.82
CA LEU A 112 -11.53 -15.20 11.96
C LEU A 112 -10.45 -15.93 11.13
N PRO A 113 -10.33 -15.63 9.83
CA PRO A 113 -9.34 -16.24 8.96
C PRO A 113 -7.89 -15.84 9.30
N LEU A 114 -7.73 -14.79 10.10
CA LEU A 114 -6.47 -14.20 10.54
C LEU A 114 -6.70 -13.57 11.93
N ARG A 115 -5.64 -13.32 12.71
CA ARG A 115 -5.79 -12.60 13.99
C ARG A 115 -6.43 -11.24 13.76
N ALA A 116 -7.37 -10.85 14.62
CA ALA A 116 -8.05 -9.56 14.54
C ALA A 116 -7.07 -8.38 14.46
N ASN A 117 -5.96 -8.44 15.20
CA ASN A 117 -4.93 -7.42 15.19
C ASN A 117 -4.25 -7.28 13.82
N ASP A 118 -3.89 -8.39 13.16
CA ASP A 118 -3.26 -8.34 11.84
C ASP A 118 -4.23 -7.78 10.78
N LEU A 119 -5.54 -8.10 10.87
CA LEU A 119 -6.57 -7.51 10.01
C LEU A 119 -6.76 -6.00 10.25
N ALA A 120 -6.76 -5.58 11.52
CA ALA A 120 -6.86 -4.17 11.89
C ALA A 120 -5.63 -3.37 11.41
N MET A 121 -4.44 -3.97 11.51
CA MET A 121 -3.18 -3.44 10.98
C MET A 121 -3.25 -3.21 9.46
N LEU A 122 -3.68 -4.20 8.69
CA LEU A 122 -3.85 -4.07 7.24
C LEU A 122 -4.81 -2.93 6.87
N GLY A 123 -5.83 -2.68 7.68
CA GLY A 123 -6.74 -1.54 7.50
C GLY A 123 -6.10 -0.17 7.74
N LYS A 124 -5.02 -0.10 8.52
CA LYS A 124 -4.31 1.15 8.86
C LYS A 124 -3.21 1.51 7.88
N PHE A 125 -2.66 0.55 7.14
CA PHE A 125 -1.65 0.82 6.12
C PHE A 125 -2.12 1.82 5.06
N ALA A 126 -3.42 1.85 4.79
CA ALA A 126 -4.06 2.87 3.97
C ALA A 126 -3.82 4.32 4.45
N ASP A 127 -3.59 4.51 5.76
CA ASP A 127 -3.37 5.82 6.38
C ASP A 127 -1.85 6.19 6.39
N ASP A 128 -0.95 5.22 6.23
CA ASP A 128 0.51 5.40 6.30
C ASP A 128 1.05 6.30 5.17
N ALA A 129 0.48 6.20 3.97
CA ALA A 129 0.91 6.96 2.81
C ALA A 129 0.85 8.48 3.07
N HIS A 130 -0.22 8.96 3.71
CA HIS A 130 -0.37 10.38 4.00
C HIS A 130 0.59 10.84 5.10
N ALA A 131 0.76 10.05 6.16
CA ALA A 131 1.70 10.36 7.23
C ALA A 131 3.14 10.44 6.71
N LEU A 132 3.55 9.48 5.87
CA LEU A 132 4.88 9.48 5.25
C LEU A 132 5.04 10.61 4.24
N ALA A 133 3.99 10.97 3.49
CA ALA A 133 4.04 12.12 2.59
C ALA A 133 4.33 13.43 3.33
N LEU A 134 3.71 13.63 4.51
CA LEU A 134 3.99 14.78 5.36
C LEU A 134 5.44 14.77 5.87
N ILE A 135 5.94 13.62 6.31
CA ILE A 135 7.34 13.47 6.73
C ILE A 135 8.27 13.80 5.56
N GLY A 136 8.01 13.27 4.37
CA GLY A 136 8.79 13.55 3.16
C GLY A 136 8.79 15.03 2.80
N ASP A 137 7.63 15.69 2.78
CA ASP A 137 7.52 17.11 2.46
C ASP A 137 8.32 17.98 3.44
N VAL A 138 8.13 17.77 4.75
CA VAL A 138 8.81 18.54 5.80
C VAL A 138 10.32 18.30 5.74
N THR A 139 10.75 17.06 5.55
CA THR A 139 12.18 16.72 5.53
C THR A 139 12.88 17.24 4.29
N LEU A 140 12.24 17.21 3.12
CA LEU A 140 12.76 17.84 1.91
C LEU A 140 12.97 19.33 2.13
N ARG A 141 11.97 20.06 2.64
CA ARG A 141 12.06 21.51 2.87
C ARG A 141 13.12 21.89 3.92
N LEU A 142 13.25 21.11 4.99
CA LEU A 142 14.11 21.48 6.12
C LEU A 142 15.56 20.99 6.00
N LYS A 143 15.79 19.87 5.30
CA LYS A 143 17.09 19.18 5.33
C LYS A 143 17.79 19.10 3.98
N VAL A 144 17.08 19.40 2.90
CA VAL A 144 17.51 19.04 1.55
C VAL A 144 17.43 20.22 0.60
N LEU A 145 16.24 20.82 0.44
CA LEU A 145 15.98 21.96 -0.43
C LEU A 145 15.87 23.22 0.44
N SER A 146 16.98 23.93 0.63
CA SER A 146 16.97 25.24 1.30
C SER A 146 16.74 26.33 0.25
N GLY A 147 15.51 26.85 0.10
CA GLY A 147 15.18 27.95 -0.82
C GLY A 147 13.85 27.78 -1.58
N GLU A 148 13.56 28.70 -2.52
CA GLU A 148 12.34 28.71 -3.36
C GLU A 148 12.22 27.49 -4.32
N ASP A 149 13.29 26.72 -4.52
CA ASP A 149 13.32 25.48 -5.30
C ASP A 149 12.60 24.28 -4.65
N ALA A 150 12.06 24.44 -3.43
CA ALA A 150 11.41 23.36 -2.67
C ALA A 150 9.97 23.02 -3.13
N GLY A 151 9.44 23.73 -4.12
CA GLY A 151 8.06 23.59 -4.58
C GLY A 151 7.90 22.62 -5.74
N ALA A 152 7.37 21.42 -5.46
CA ALA A 152 6.72 20.45 -6.37
C ALA A 152 7.44 19.97 -7.65
N ALA A 153 8.46 20.67 -8.13
CA ALA A 153 9.11 20.44 -9.42
C ALA A 153 9.78 19.06 -9.42
N GLY A 154 9.31 18.19 -10.32
CA GLY A 154 9.85 16.85 -10.53
C GLY A 154 9.27 15.74 -9.65
N LEU A 155 8.39 16.02 -8.68
CA LEU A 155 7.84 14.94 -7.81
C LEU A 155 6.85 14.03 -8.55
N ALA A 156 5.98 14.59 -9.39
CA ALA A 156 5.08 13.79 -10.20
C ALA A 156 5.84 12.97 -11.24
N ALA A 157 6.85 13.57 -11.88
CA ALA A 157 7.72 12.86 -12.81
C ALA A 157 8.54 11.76 -12.12
N LEU A 158 9.01 12.00 -10.89
CA LEU A 158 9.67 10.97 -10.08
C LEU A 158 8.72 9.80 -9.78
N SER A 159 7.46 10.09 -9.46
CA SER A 159 6.41 9.07 -9.31
C SER A 159 6.20 8.27 -10.59
N ASP A 160 6.18 8.92 -11.75
CA ASP A 160 6.01 8.25 -13.05
C ASP A 160 7.22 7.37 -13.39
N ARG A 161 8.43 7.86 -13.13
CA ARG A 161 9.68 7.12 -13.37
C ARG A 161 9.74 5.85 -12.52
N TRP A 162 9.34 5.96 -11.26
CA TRP A 162 9.20 4.81 -10.37
C TRP A 162 7.94 3.98 -10.61
N GLY A 163 6.98 4.48 -11.39
CA GLY A 163 5.70 3.81 -11.68
C GLY A 163 4.85 3.60 -10.43
N LEU A 164 4.86 4.56 -9.50
CA LEU A 164 4.19 4.42 -8.19
C LEU A 164 2.68 4.32 -8.32
N PHE A 165 2.10 5.13 -9.21
CA PHE A 165 0.65 5.21 -9.38
C PHE A 165 0.10 3.88 -9.95
N GLU A 166 0.76 3.32 -10.96
CA GLU A 166 0.44 2.03 -11.58
C GLU A 166 0.66 0.86 -10.62
N SER A 167 1.59 1.03 -9.68
CA SER A 167 1.93 0.02 -8.67
C SER A 167 1.01 0.06 -7.44
N ARG A 168 0.00 0.93 -7.40
CA ARG A 168 -0.92 1.02 -6.26
C ARG A 168 -1.66 -0.28 -6.00
N ILE A 169 -1.69 -0.66 -4.73
CA ILE A 169 -2.35 -1.87 -4.23
C ILE A 169 -3.79 -1.54 -3.85
N GLY A 170 -4.76 -2.24 -4.41
CA GLY A 170 -6.19 -2.03 -4.12
C GLY A 170 -6.88 -0.93 -4.93
N SER A 171 -6.16 -0.27 -5.84
CA SER A 171 -6.79 0.50 -6.91
C SER A 171 -7.47 -0.47 -7.89
N GLY A 172 -8.79 -0.33 -8.04
CA GLY A 172 -9.54 -1.01 -9.10
C GLY A 172 -9.35 -0.32 -10.45
N PRO A 173 -9.89 -0.86 -11.55
CA PRO A 173 -9.87 -0.25 -12.88
C PRO A 173 -10.83 0.96 -12.98
N ARG A 174 -10.86 1.83 -11.98
CA ARG A 174 -11.65 3.07 -12.04
C ARG A 174 -10.97 4.07 -12.96
N CYS A 175 -11.77 4.92 -13.61
CA CYS A 175 -11.27 6.04 -14.41
C CYS A 175 -10.15 6.76 -13.65
N PRO A 176 -9.02 7.05 -14.31
CA PRO A 176 -8.02 7.92 -13.74
C PRO A 176 -8.69 9.21 -13.25
N PRO A 177 -8.30 9.74 -12.08
CA PRO A 177 -8.73 11.07 -11.69
C PRO A 177 -8.34 12.09 -12.76
N ASP A 178 -9.13 13.17 -12.91
CA ASP A 178 -8.85 14.26 -13.85
C ASP A 178 -7.43 14.83 -13.61
N GLY A 179 -6.80 15.39 -14.66
CA GLY A 179 -5.36 15.66 -14.73
C GLY A 179 -4.72 16.30 -13.48
N GLU A 180 -5.34 17.35 -12.91
CA GLU A 180 -4.82 18.02 -11.70
C GLU A 180 -4.84 17.13 -10.45
N ASN A 181 -5.87 16.31 -10.28
CA ASN A 181 -5.97 15.36 -9.16
C ASN A 181 -4.96 14.22 -9.31
N LEU A 182 -4.70 13.78 -10.54
CA LEU A 182 -3.71 12.74 -10.82
C LEU A 182 -2.29 13.21 -10.47
N GLU A 183 -1.91 14.41 -10.89
CA GLU A 183 -0.61 15.00 -10.56
C GLU A 183 -0.43 15.14 -9.04
N GLN A 184 -1.43 15.67 -8.34
CA GLN A 184 -1.37 15.79 -6.88
C GLN A 184 -1.22 14.43 -6.18
N GLU A 185 -1.89 13.38 -6.67
CA GLU A 185 -1.75 12.03 -6.14
C GLU A 185 -0.34 11.46 -6.38
N LYS A 186 0.20 11.63 -7.59
CA LYS A 186 1.57 11.21 -7.92
C LYS A 186 2.60 11.89 -7.03
N GLU A 187 2.51 13.21 -6.87
CA GLU A 187 3.43 13.92 -5.99
C GLU A 187 3.31 13.45 -4.53
N THR A 188 2.09 13.17 -4.07
CA THR A 188 1.85 12.65 -2.72
C THR A 188 2.51 11.29 -2.53
N LEU A 189 2.42 10.40 -3.53
CA LEU A 189 3.10 9.11 -3.50
C LEU A 189 4.62 9.26 -3.51
N ALA A 190 5.16 10.14 -4.35
CA ALA A 190 6.60 10.42 -4.37
C ALA A 190 7.08 10.94 -3.01
N ARG A 191 6.37 11.92 -2.42
CA ARG A 191 6.66 12.42 -1.06
C ARG A 191 6.60 11.31 -0.02
N ALA A 192 5.65 10.39 -0.11
CA ALA A 192 5.53 9.27 0.82
C ALA A 192 6.72 8.31 0.73
N VAL A 193 7.18 8.00 -0.48
CA VAL A 193 8.38 7.17 -0.69
C VAL A 193 9.63 7.88 -0.17
N LEU A 194 9.77 9.19 -0.43
CA LEU A 194 10.87 9.99 0.12
C LEU A 194 10.86 10.04 1.64
N GLY A 195 9.67 10.17 2.24
CA GLY A 195 9.47 10.06 3.68
C GLY A 195 9.88 8.69 4.24
N LEU A 196 9.58 7.61 3.52
CA LEU A 196 10.01 6.26 3.90
C LEU A 196 11.54 6.12 3.84
N ILE A 197 12.17 6.58 2.75
CA ILE A 197 13.64 6.60 2.60
C ILE A 197 14.28 7.38 3.76
N TYR A 198 13.70 8.51 4.15
CA TYR A 198 14.17 9.28 5.29
C TYR A 198 14.01 8.54 6.63
N VAL A 199 12.86 7.91 6.86
CA VAL A 199 12.60 7.16 8.11
C VAL A 199 13.56 5.97 8.26
N GLU A 200 13.91 5.31 7.16
CA GLU A 200 14.79 4.13 7.19
C GLU A 200 16.29 4.46 7.06
N GLY A 201 16.65 5.43 6.22
CA GLY A 201 18.02 5.77 5.84
C GLY A 201 18.51 7.14 6.31
N GLY A 202 17.66 7.94 6.94
CA GLY A 202 18.01 9.27 7.46
C GLY A 202 18.23 10.33 6.38
N THR A 203 18.90 11.42 6.76
CA THR A 203 19.14 12.57 5.87
C THR A 203 20.05 12.25 4.70
N ASP A 204 21.02 11.36 4.87
CA ASP A 204 22.02 11.07 3.84
C ASP A 204 21.41 10.25 2.69
N ALA A 205 20.56 9.28 3.02
CA ALA A 205 19.77 8.56 2.02
C ALA A 205 18.85 9.51 1.24
N LEU A 206 18.21 10.47 1.92
CA LEU A 206 17.34 11.44 1.26
C LEU A 206 18.13 12.40 0.34
N ARG A 207 19.33 12.84 0.74
CA ARG A 207 20.20 13.69 -0.09
C ARG A 207 20.65 13.00 -1.37
N ALA A 208 20.88 11.69 -1.33
CA ALA A 208 21.23 10.91 -2.52
C ALA A 208 20.14 10.94 -3.60
N VAL A 209 18.89 11.23 -3.23
CA VAL A 209 17.75 11.32 -4.15
C VAL A 209 17.60 12.72 -4.79
N VAL A 210 18.28 13.75 -4.28
CA VAL A 210 18.14 15.13 -4.81
C VAL A 210 18.48 15.27 -6.29
N PRO A 211 19.57 14.67 -6.80
CA PRO A 211 19.90 14.79 -8.22
C PRO A 211 18.80 14.25 -9.14
N LEU A 212 18.00 13.31 -8.64
CA LEU A 212 16.89 12.69 -9.35
C LEU A 212 15.68 13.61 -9.51
N LEU A 213 15.55 14.63 -8.66
CA LEU A 213 14.52 15.67 -8.75
C LEU A 213 14.91 16.78 -9.73
N ALA A 214 16.21 16.98 -9.95
CA ALA A 214 16.72 18.05 -10.82
C ALA A 214 16.80 17.66 -12.32
N HIS A 215 16.79 16.35 -12.63
CA HIS A 215 17.05 15.83 -13.99
C HIS A 215 15.98 16.12 -15.05
N ASP A 216 14.83 16.72 -14.70
CA ASP A 216 13.80 17.14 -15.66
C ASP A 216 13.88 18.63 -16.05
N ARG A 217 14.94 19.34 -15.66
CA ARG A 217 15.14 20.75 -16.04
C ARG A 217 15.71 20.95 -17.46
N ASP A 218 16.18 19.88 -18.13
CA ASP A 218 16.90 19.97 -19.41
C ASP A 218 16.25 19.19 -20.59
N GLY A 219 14.93 18.98 -20.56
CA GLY A 219 14.16 18.30 -21.62
C GLY A 219 13.27 19.23 -22.45
#